data_AF-R7HQA4-F1
#
_entry.id   AF-R7HQA4-F1
#
_cell.length_a   1.000
_cell.length_b   1.000
_cell.length_c   1.000
_cell.angle_alpha   90.00
_cell.angle_beta   90.00
_cell.angle_gamma   90.00
#
_symmetry.space_group_name_H-M   'P 1'
#
loop_
_entity.id
_entity.type
_entity.pdbx_description
1 polymer ?
#
loop_
_entity_poly.entity_id
_entity_poly.type
_entity_poly.pdbx_seq_one_letter_code
_entity_poly.pdbx_strand_id
1 'polypeptide(L)'
;MSTEFIIGTIIGLIGIIPVIIQVVKWVKKPKLNELMKRLVDNRLSTKAHRKVLMRMNLILLRSGKHISSEYINNFVLEKRGKESVFTDLCLKHDWEPTKELCEMFMNGDYPSIRKKYWDMKNEHQKKDESTPKNAKKADAVPAQPKGKEIVYLSGLLEEHFPECFNRLTSILKKHGVDYRLLKGTKDIWCRDYMPIQIESGKLIQFRYEPSYLKGNKEWEDSRSDVREVCRLNGFEPVFSNINLDGGNVLLCSGRAIVSDRIFTENPEYTDKDQLVKDLSELLEAEVIIIPAQNSDMTGHADGMVRFIDHDTILGNNRSDEYKYWANGIEKVLKDYNLKYVDVPFFYGYKDSRHPDQAIGVYVNYLEVSNLIVLPVFEVEGNKDAEAIAAFKRIFPNKIIEVLNYNDVALEGGVLNCTTWVHRINS
;
A
#
# COMPACT_ATOMS: atom_id res chain seq x y z
N MET A 1 -0.26 -53.69 31.15
CA MET A 1 -0.57 -52.26 31.28
C MET A 1 -0.90 -52.01 32.74
N SER A 2 -0.11 -51.20 33.44
CA SER A 2 -0.32 -50.92 34.87
C SER A 2 -1.61 -50.12 35.06
N THR A 3 -2.31 -50.38 36.17
CA THR A 3 -3.55 -49.72 36.58
C THR A 3 -3.42 -48.20 36.69
N GLU A 4 -2.20 -47.69 36.88
CA GLU A 4 -1.88 -46.26 36.87
C GLU A 4 -2.07 -45.60 35.48
N PHE A 5 -1.92 -46.35 34.39
CA PHE A 5 -2.13 -45.82 33.03
C PHE A 5 -3.62 -45.66 32.68
N ILE A 6 -4.48 -46.48 33.28
CA ILE A 6 -5.94 -46.47 33.05
C ILE A 6 -6.61 -45.35 33.88
N ILE A 7 -6.12 -45.07 35.09
CA ILE A 7 -6.64 -43.97 35.92
C ILE A 7 -6.23 -42.60 35.32
N GLY A 8 -5.02 -42.50 34.75
CA GLY A 8 -4.56 -41.28 34.07
C GLY A 8 -5.38 -40.92 32.81
N THR A 9 -5.91 -41.91 32.08
CA THR A 9 -6.73 -41.67 30.88
C THR A 9 -8.18 -41.31 31.21
N ILE A 10 -8.73 -41.80 32.32
CA ILE A 10 -10.12 -41.50 32.74
C ILE A 10 -10.22 -40.07 33.32
N ILE A 11 -9.21 -39.59 34.05
CA ILE A 11 -9.19 -38.21 34.57
C ILE A 11 -9.00 -37.19 33.42
N GLY A 12 -8.25 -37.55 32.38
CA GLY A 12 -8.10 -36.72 31.17
C GLY A 12 -9.42 -36.49 30.42
N LEU A 13 -10.32 -37.48 30.37
CA LEU A 13 -11.59 -37.37 29.65
C LEU A 13 -12.64 -36.52 30.38
N ILE A 14 -12.65 -36.52 31.71
CA ILE A 14 -13.58 -35.67 32.51
C ILE A 14 -13.16 -34.20 32.45
N GLY A 15 -11.86 -33.90 32.31
CA GLY A 15 -11.34 -32.53 32.14
C GLY A 15 -11.65 -31.90 30.77
N ILE A 16 -11.94 -32.71 29.75
CA ILE A 16 -12.15 -32.24 28.37
C ILE A 16 -13.62 -31.88 28.11
N ILE A 17 -14.58 -32.50 28.80
CA ILE A 17 -16.02 -32.24 28.60
C ILE A 17 -16.42 -30.79 28.98
N PRO A 18 -15.96 -30.20 30.11
CA PRO A 18 -16.24 -28.80 30.42
C PRO A 18 -15.61 -27.82 29.42
N VAL A 19 -14.43 -28.16 28.89
CA VAL A 19 -13.71 -27.37 27.87
C VAL A 19 -14.46 -27.41 26.54
N ILE A 20 -14.96 -28.58 26.11
CA ILE A 20 -15.78 -28.70 24.90
C ILE A 20 -17.10 -27.95 25.06
N ILE A 21 -17.77 -28.02 26.21
CA ILE A 21 -19.01 -27.25 26.47
C ILE A 21 -18.73 -25.75 26.49
N GLN A 22 -17.60 -25.29 27.04
CA GLN A 22 -17.17 -23.89 26.98
C GLN A 22 -16.86 -23.46 25.55
N VAL A 23 -16.15 -24.27 24.76
CA VAL A 23 -15.83 -24.00 23.35
C VAL A 23 -17.11 -23.96 22.51
N VAL A 24 -18.06 -24.87 22.71
CA VAL A 24 -19.35 -24.86 22.00
C VAL A 24 -20.20 -23.64 22.38
N LYS A 25 -20.20 -23.21 23.66
CA LYS A 25 -20.80 -21.93 24.08
C LYS A 25 -20.07 -20.71 23.50
N TRP A 26 -18.76 -20.81 23.27
CA TRP A 26 -17.92 -19.77 22.66
C TRP A 26 -18.12 -19.67 21.13
N VAL A 27 -18.53 -20.77 20.48
CA VAL A 27 -18.73 -20.87 19.02
C VAL A 27 -20.10 -20.35 18.56
N LYS A 28 -21.13 -20.28 19.41
CA LYS A 28 -22.36 -19.54 19.08
C LYS A 28 -22.15 -18.03 19.27
N LYS A 29 -21.47 -17.40 18.31
CA LYS A 29 -21.36 -15.94 18.23
C LYS A 29 -22.77 -15.33 18.17
N PRO A 30 -23.07 -14.31 19.00
CA PRO A 30 -24.39 -13.69 19.01
C PRO A 30 -24.70 -13.10 17.63
N LYS A 31 -25.89 -13.38 17.11
CA LYS A 31 -26.38 -12.80 15.86
C LYS A 31 -26.47 -11.27 15.98
N LEU A 32 -26.32 -10.58 14.86
CA LEU A 32 -26.27 -9.12 14.83
C LEU A 32 -27.57 -8.48 15.37
N ASN A 33 -28.72 -9.10 15.14
CA ASN A 33 -30.00 -8.70 15.71
C ASN A 33 -30.05 -8.76 17.25
N GLU A 34 -29.40 -9.72 17.89
CA GLU A 34 -29.30 -9.85 19.36
C GLU A 34 -28.36 -8.80 19.94
N LEU A 35 -27.25 -8.52 19.25
CA LEU A 35 -26.40 -7.39 19.60
C LEU A 35 -27.12 -6.05 19.44
N MET A 36 -27.95 -5.91 18.41
CA MET A 36 -28.76 -4.72 18.19
C MET A 36 -29.82 -4.51 19.28
N LYS A 37 -30.48 -5.58 19.75
CA LYS A 37 -31.38 -5.52 20.93
C LYS A 37 -30.63 -5.07 22.18
N ARG A 38 -29.41 -5.60 22.38
CA ARG A 38 -28.56 -5.22 23.51
C ARG A 38 -28.04 -3.78 23.40
N LEU A 39 -27.75 -3.31 22.19
CA LEU A 39 -27.25 -1.95 21.94
C LEU A 39 -28.27 -0.88 22.37
N VAL A 40 -29.56 -1.18 22.26
CA VAL A 40 -30.64 -0.26 22.64
C VAL A 40 -31.17 -0.45 24.07
N ASP A 41 -30.49 -1.26 24.89
CA ASP A 41 -30.82 -1.38 26.32
C ASP A 41 -30.29 -0.15 27.08
N ASN A 42 -31.20 0.65 27.62
CA ASN A 42 -30.91 1.89 28.35
C ASN A 42 -30.30 1.66 29.74
N ARG A 43 -30.28 0.41 30.24
CA ARG A 43 -29.63 0.04 31.51
C ARG A 43 -28.14 -0.19 31.38
N LEU A 44 -27.60 -0.23 30.15
CA LEU A 44 -26.18 -0.42 29.91
C LEU A 44 -25.41 0.90 30.10
N SER A 45 -24.19 0.78 30.65
CA SER A 45 -23.25 1.90 30.69
C SER A 45 -22.68 2.20 29.30
N THR A 46 -22.19 3.42 29.08
CA THR A 46 -21.51 3.81 27.83
C THR A 46 -20.40 2.84 27.44
N LYS A 47 -19.60 2.38 28.42
CA LYS A 47 -18.55 1.36 28.20
C LYS A 47 -19.12 0.02 27.71
N ALA A 48 -20.31 -0.37 28.16
CA ALA A 48 -20.98 -1.57 27.70
C ALA A 48 -21.58 -1.41 26.29
N HIS A 49 -22.16 -0.26 25.94
CA HIS A 49 -22.59 0.04 24.57
C HIS A 49 -21.42 -0.01 23.58
N ARG A 50 -20.27 0.59 23.95
CA ARG A 50 -19.03 0.52 23.14
C ARG A 50 -18.60 -0.92 22.87
N LYS A 51 -18.61 -1.78 23.89
CA LYS A 51 -18.29 -3.21 23.74
C LYS A 51 -19.27 -3.93 22.82
N VAL A 52 -20.55 -3.56 22.84
CA VAL A 52 -21.56 -4.13 21.93
C VAL A 52 -21.24 -3.72 20.49
N LEU A 53 -20.97 -2.43 20.23
CA LEU A 53 -20.59 -1.96 18.89
C LEU A 53 -19.29 -2.57 18.38
N MET A 54 -18.27 -2.73 19.23
CA MET A 54 -17.02 -3.43 18.86
C MET A 54 -17.29 -4.88 18.44
N ARG A 55 -18.19 -5.58 19.14
CA ARG A 55 -18.59 -6.95 18.76
C ARG A 55 -19.39 -6.98 17.46
N MET A 56 -20.25 -5.98 17.22
CA MET A 56 -20.96 -5.83 15.96
C MET A 56 -19.98 -5.57 14.81
N ASN A 57 -19.00 -4.70 15.01
CA ASN A 57 -17.95 -4.41 14.05
C ASN A 57 -17.18 -5.68 13.64
N LEU A 58 -16.77 -6.52 14.60
CA LEU A 58 -16.10 -7.79 14.33
C LEU A 58 -16.93 -8.76 13.46
N ILE A 59 -18.26 -8.71 13.55
CA ILE A 59 -19.14 -9.53 12.71
C ILE A 59 -19.26 -8.92 11.31
N LEU A 60 -19.37 -7.59 11.22
CA LEU A 60 -19.54 -6.85 9.97
C LEU A 60 -18.29 -6.83 9.09
N LEU A 61 -17.10 -6.90 9.68
CA LEU A 61 -15.84 -6.96 8.94
C LEU A 61 -15.81 -8.14 7.96
N ARG A 62 -16.52 -9.23 8.25
CA ARG A 62 -16.65 -10.40 7.35
C ARG A 62 -17.48 -10.13 6.10
N SER A 63 -18.38 -9.15 6.14
CA SER A 63 -19.19 -8.72 4.99
C SER A 63 -18.70 -7.39 4.42
N GLY A 64 -17.45 -7.00 4.71
CA GLY A 64 -16.83 -5.78 4.20
C GLY A 64 -17.40 -4.47 4.75
N LYS A 65 -18.18 -4.53 5.85
CA LYS A 65 -18.75 -3.35 6.53
C LYS A 65 -18.01 -3.12 7.85
N HIS A 66 -17.81 -1.86 8.25
CA HIS A 66 -17.16 -1.55 9.52
C HIS A 66 -17.81 -0.36 10.24
N ILE A 67 -18.01 -0.49 11.55
CA ILE A 67 -18.46 0.62 12.40
C ILE A 67 -17.22 1.41 12.78
N SER A 68 -17.13 2.67 12.35
CA SER A 68 -15.96 3.52 12.61
C SER A 68 -15.67 3.63 14.12
N SER A 69 -14.39 3.68 14.48
CA SER A 69 -13.96 3.89 15.87
C SER A 69 -14.51 5.19 16.45
N GLU A 70 -14.69 6.23 15.63
CA GLU A 70 -15.33 7.49 16.03
C GLU A 70 -16.77 7.26 16.48
N TYR A 71 -17.60 6.60 15.66
CA TYR A 71 -18.97 6.25 16.03
C TYR A 71 -19.01 5.37 17.28
N ILE A 72 -18.10 4.40 17.43
CA ILE A 72 -18.02 3.57 18.63
C ILE A 72 -17.73 4.44 19.86
N ASN A 73 -16.71 5.30 19.80
CA ASN A 73 -16.27 6.11 20.93
C ASN A 73 -17.30 7.18 21.30
N ASN A 74 -17.96 7.77 20.32
CA ASN A 74 -18.91 8.86 20.49
C ASN A 74 -20.37 8.39 20.58
N PHE A 75 -20.63 7.08 20.63
CA PHE A 75 -21.99 6.55 20.70
C PHE A 75 -22.70 6.94 22.01
N VAL A 76 -23.85 7.57 21.88
CA VAL A 76 -24.77 7.88 22.98
C VAL A 76 -26.17 7.39 22.62
N LEU A 77 -26.76 6.48 23.40
CA LEU A 77 -28.06 5.90 23.05
C LEU A 77 -29.22 6.92 23.12
N GLU A 78 -29.23 7.79 24.13
CA GLU A 78 -30.34 8.72 24.42
C GLU A 78 -31.72 8.02 24.47
N LYS A 79 -32.78 8.64 23.92
CA LYS A 79 -34.13 8.06 23.80
C LYS A 79 -34.34 7.30 22.47
N ARG A 80 -33.26 6.87 21.80
CA ARG A 80 -33.31 6.32 20.44
C ARG A 80 -33.66 4.82 20.48
N GLY A 81 -34.70 4.44 19.74
CA GLY A 81 -35.08 3.04 19.53
C GLY A 81 -34.24 2.34 18.45
N LYS A 82 -34.49 1.04 18.26
CA LYS A 82 -33.74 0.17 17.34
C LYS A 82 -33.65 0.72 15.91
N GLU A 83 -34.77 1.22 15.37
CA GLU A 83 -34.82 1.79 14.01
C GLU A 83 -34.00 3.07 13.89
N SER A 84 -34.10 3.98 14.86
CA SER A 84 -33.34 5.24 14.86
C SER A 84 -31.85 4.98 14.96
N VAL A 85 -31.41 4.07 15.82
CA VAL A 85 -30.00 3.70 15.96
C VAL A 85 -29.48 3.02 14.69
N PHE A 86 -30.26 2.14 14.08
CA PHE A 86 -29.86 1.49 12.83
C PHE A 86 -29.80 2.48 11.65
N THR A 87 -30.76 3.41 11.57
CA THR A 87 -30.77 4.46 10.54
C THR A 87 -29.56 5.39 10.70
N ASP A 88 -29.25 5.80 11.93
CA ASP A 88 -28.07 6.62 12.25
C ASP A 88 -26.77 5.88 11.88
N LEU A 89 -26.67 4.60 12.22
CA LEU A 89 -25.54 3.74 11.83
C LEU A 89 -25.38 3.66 10.31
N CYS A 90 -26.49 3.54 9.57
CA CYS A 90 -26.48 3.52 8.11
C CYS A 90 -26.04 4.85 7.52
N LEU A 91 -26.55 5.98 8.03
CA LEU A 91 -26.18 7.31 7.57
C LEU A 91 -24.71 7.64 7.86
N LYS A 92 -24.23 7.31 9.07
CA LYS A 92 -22.85 7.61 9.51
C LYS A 92 -21.79 6.78 8.80
N HIS A 93 -22.17 5.65 8.19
CA HIS A 93 -21.23 4.76 7.49
C HIS A 93 -21.57 4.57 6.01
N ASP A 94 -22.47 5.41 5.48
CA ASP A 94 -23.02 5.32 4.12
C ASP A 94 -23.45 3.91 3.71
N TRP A 95 -24.12 3.18 4.63
CA TRP A 95 -24.68 1.88 4.32
C TRP A 95 -26.09 2.02 3.80
N GLU A 96 -26.30 1.63 2.54
CA GLU A 96 -27.65 1.44 2.05
C GLU A 96 -28.36 0.33 2.88
N PRO A 97 -29.52 0.61 3.51
CA PRO A 97 -30.23 -0.36 4.31
C PRO A 97 -31.01 -1.35 3.43
N THR A 98 -30.26 -2.20 2.71
CA THR A 98 -30.82 -3.26 1.86
C THR A 98 -31.68 -4.23 2.68
N LYS A 99 -32.51 -5.03 2.00
CA LYS A 99 -33.35 -6.03 2.67
C LYS A 99 -32.51 -6.98 3.53
N GLU A 100 -31.37 -7.44 3.02
CA GLU A 100 -30.45 -8.33 3.73
C GLU A 100 -29.87 -7.66 4.98
N LEU A 101 -29.47 -6.38 4.89
CA LEU A 101 -28.92 -5.64 6.02
C LEU A 101 -29.98 -5.40 7.11
N CYS A 102 -31.20 -5.06 6.70
CA CYS A 102 -32.35 -4.95 7.59
C CYS A 102 -32.65 -6.29 8.28
N GLU A 103 -32.65 -7.41 7.55
CA GLU A 103 -32.87 -8.73 8.14
C GLU A 103 -31.77 -9.08 9.17
N MET A 104 -30.51 -8.75 8.89
CA MET A 104 -29.38 -9.00 9.79
C MET A 104 -29.46 -8.22 11.11
N PHE A 105 -29.78 -6.92 11.07
CA PHE A 105 -29.83 -6.06 12.27
C PHE A 105 -31.19 -6.05 12.95
N MET A 106 -32.26 -6.10 12.15
CA MET A 106 -33.61 -5.82 12.60
C MET A 106 -34.48 -7.08 12.73
N ASN A 107 -34.08 -8.20 12.09
CA ASN A 107 -34.84 -9.46 12.02
C ASN A 107 -36.14 -9.36 11.20
N GLY A 108 -36.13 -8.52 10.17
CA GLY A 108 -37.21 -8.32 9.21
C GLY A 108 -36.83 -7.25 8.19
N ASP A 109 -37.62 -7.08 7.14
CA ASP A 109 -37.47 -5.96 6.20
C ASP A 109 -38.19 -4.71 6.71
N TYR A 110 -37.61 -3.54 6.45
CA TYR A 110 -38.13 -2.24 6.86
C TYR A 110 -37.99 -1.23 5.71
N PRO A 111 -38.88 -1.26 4.69
CA PRO A 111 -38.84 -0.34 3.56
C PRO A 111 -38.90 1.15 3.96
N SER A 112 -39.53 1.46 5.10
CA SER A 112 -39.58 2.81 5.67
C SER A 112 -38.19 3.37 6.02
N ILE A 113 -37.24 2.53 6.45
CA ILE A 113 -35.87 2.94 6.77
C ILE A 113 -35.10 3.28 5.49
N ARG A 114 -35.28 2.51 4.41
CA ARG A 114 -34.69 2.83 3.08
C ARG A 114 -35.17 4.16 2.55
N LYS A 115 -36.48 4.39 2.60
CA LYS A 115 -37.05 5.67 2.18
C LYS A 115 -36.45 6.83 2.98
N LYS A 116 -36.42 6.71 4.32
CA LYS A 116 -35.86 7.72 5.21
C LYS A 116 -34.37 7.99 4.96
N TYR A 117 -33.57 6.95 4.69
CA TYR A 117 -32.15 7.09 4.38
C TYR A 117 -31.92 7.92 3.11
N TRP A 118 -32.67 7.65 2.04
CA TRP A 118 -32.55 8.41 0.79
C TRP A 118 -33.10 9.83 0.89
N ASP A 119 -34.21 10.04 1.61
CA ASP A 119 -34.75 11.38 1.87
C ASP A 119 -33.69 12.26 2.59
N MET A 120 -33.02 11.70 3.62
CA MET A 120 -31.98 12.43 4.38
C MET A 120 -30.68 12.64 3.59
N LYS A 121 -30.29 11.71 2.71
CA LYS A 121 -29.10 11.83 1.84
C LYS A 121 -29.29 12.92 0.77
N ASN A 122 -30.49 12.99 0.20
CA ASN A 122 -30.86 14.01 -0.80
C ASN A 122 -30.96 15.42 -0.18
N GLU A 123 -31.36 15.55 1.08
CA GLU A 123 -31.36 16.83 1.80
C GLU A 123 -29.95 17.35 2.12
N HIS A 124 -28.98 16.46 2.39
CA HIS A 124 -27.59 16.85 2.62
C HIS A 124 -26.92 17.32 1.32
N GLN A 125 -27.16 16.65 0.19
CA GLN A 125 -26.63 17.07 -1.11
C GLN A 125 -27.15 18.44 -1.56
N LYS A 126 -28.40 18.79 -1.24
CA LYS A 126 -28.98 20.11 -1.55
C LYS A 126 -28.39 21.27 -0.74
N LYS A 127 -27.75 21.00 0.41
CA LYS A 127 -27.08 22.04 1.20
C LYS A 127 -25.69 22.40 0.65
N ASP A 128 -24.97 21.42 0.11
CA ASP A 128 -23.61 21.62 -0.41
C ASP A 128 -23.56 22.37 -1.75
N GLU A 129 -24.64 22.37 -2.54
CA GLU A 129 -24.73 23.10 -3.82
C GLU A 129 -24.96 24.62 -3.69
N SER A 130 -25.19 25.15 -2.49
CA SER A 130 -25.64 26.54 -2.28
C SER A 130 -24.55 27.60 -2.00
N THR A 131 -23.25 27.26 -2.11
CA THR A 131 -22.15 28.21 -1.85
C THR A 131 -21.34 28.53 -3.13
N PRO A 132 -21.28 29.79 -3.60
CA PRO A 132 -20.57 30.12 -4.84
C PRO A 132 -19.05 30.25 -4.60
N LYS A 133 -18.24 29.48 -5.33
CA LYS A 133 -16.78 29.64 -5.40
C LYS A 133 -16.37 30.33 -6.70
N ASN A 134 -15.85 31.55 -6.58
CA ASN A 134 -15.13 32.24 -7.65
C ASN A 134 -13.88 31.44 -8.04
N ALA A 135 -13.82 30.99 -9.30
CA ALA A 135 -12.64 30.36 -9.88
C ALA A 135 -11.67 31.44 -10.40
N LYS A 136 -10.48 31.52 -9.80
CA LYS A 136 -9.31 32.05 -10.50
C LYS A 136 -8.68 30.89 -11.28
N LYS A 137 -8.49 31.07 -12.58
CA LYS A 137 -7.65 30.21 -13.41
C LYS A 137 -6.24 30.19 -12.81
N ALA A 138 -5.75 29.00 -12.48
CA ALA A 138 -4.34 28.77 -12.22
C ALA A 138 -3.66 28.56 -13.58
N ASP A 139 -2.63 29.37 -13.84
CA ASP A 139 -1.74 29.18 -14.98
C ASP A 139 -0.97 27.86 -14.83
N ALA A 140 -0.60 27.28 -15.98
CA ALA A 140 0.18 26.06 -16.08
C ALA A 140 1.48 26.19 -15.24
N VAL A 141 1.68 25.25 -14.32
CA VAL A 141 2.91 25.12 -13.54
C VAL A 141 4.07 24.83 -14.50
N PRO A 142 5.17 25.62 -14.48
CA PRO A 142 6.33 25.33 -15.31
C PRO A 142 7.02 24.04 -14.85
N ALA A 143 7.59 23.30 -15.80
CA ALA A 143 8.46 22.16 -15.53
C ALA A 143 9.58 22.53 -14.54
N GLN A 144 9.89 21.59 -13.63
CA GLN A 144 10.96 21.66 -12.64
C GLN A 144 12.30 22.11 -13.25
N PRO A 145 13.18 22.82 -12.51
CA PRO A 145 14.45 23.31 -13.04
C PRO A 145 15.37 22.16 -13.49
N LYS A 146 16.07 22.38 -14.61
CA LYS A 146 16.99 21.46 -15.29
C LYS A 146 18.29 21.22 -14.50
N GLY A 147 18.22 20.49 -13.39
CA GLY A 147 19.40 19.88 -12.77
C GLY A 147 19.93 18.72 -13.60
N LYS A 148 21.25 18.44 -13.53
CA LYS A 148 21.83 17.25 -14.16
C LYS A 148 21.47 16.02 -13.32
N GLU A 149 20.93 14.98 -13.94
CA GLU A 149 20.66 13.71 -13.27
C GLU A 149 21.78 12.69 -13.53
N ILE A 150 22.12 11.93 -12.50
CA ILE A 150 23.08 10.84 -12.57
C ILE A 150 22.41 9.57 -12.07
N VAL A 151 22.55 8.48 -12.82
CA VAL A 151 22.09 7.15 -12.40
C VAL A 151 23.19 6.46 -11.59
N TYR A 152 22.88 6.05 -10.38
CA TYR A 152 23.74 5.20 -9.58
C TYR A 152 23.28 3.75 -9.65
N LEU A 153 24.24 2.85 -9.74
CA LEU A 153 24.06 1.40 -9.77
C LEU A 153 24.96 0.80 -8.69
N SER A 154 24.55 -0.32 -8.10
CA SER A 154 25.45 -1.13 -7.26
C SER A 154 26.61 -1.68 -8.08
N GLY A 155 27.84 -1.67 -7.55
CA GLY A 155 28.97 -2.34 -8.18
C GLY A 155 28.74 -3.84 -8.40
N LEU A 156 27.93 -4.46 -7.54
CA LEU A 156 27.57 -5.88 -7.64
C LEU A 156 26.70 -6.19 -8.87
N LEU A 157 26.02 -5.20 -9.44
CA LEU A 157 25.23 -5.41 -10.66
C LEU A 157 26.15 -5.68 -11.86
N GLU A 158 27.31 -5.00 -11.93
CA GLU A 158 28.34 -5.26 -12.94
C GLU A 158 28.98 -6.63 -12.74
N GLU A 159 29.21 -7.04 -11.48
CA GLU A 159 29.84 -8.31 -11.13
C GLU A 159 28.92 -9.51 -11.39
N HIS A 160 27.68 -9.46 -10.92
CA HIS A 160 26.75 -10.59 -10.96
C HIS A 160 25.94 -10.65 -12.26
N PHE A 161 25.65 -9.51 -12.89
CA PHE A 161 24.81 -9.41 -14.10
C PHE A 161 25.49 -8.59 -15.21
N PRO A 162 26.72 -8.94 -15.64
CA PRO A 162 27.52 -8.12 -16.53
C PRO A 162 26.84 -7.81 -17.87
N GLU A 163 26.06 -8.74 -18.43
CA GLU A 163 25.35 -8.52 -19.69
C GLU A 163 24.22 -7.49 -19.54
N CYS A 164 23.38 -7.63 -18.51
CA CYS A 164 22.32 -6.66 -18.20
C CYS A 164 22.91 -5.28 -17.87
N PHE A 165 23.97 -5.24 -17.07
CA PHE A 165 24.71 -4.01 -16.77
C PHE A 165 25.24 -3.31 -18.02
N ASN A 166 25.91 -4.05 -18.92
CA ASN A 166 26.47 -3.50 -20.15
C ASN A 166 25.39 -2.97 -21.10
N ARG A 167 24.26 -3.67 -21.21
CA ARG A 167 23.12 -3.22 -22.03
C ARG A 167 22.49 -1.94 -21.45
N LEU A 168 22.22 -1.91 -20.15
CA LEU A 168 21.67 -0.72 -19.48
C LEU A 168 22.60 0.48 -19.63
N THR A 169 23.88 0.34 -19.28
CA THR A 169 24.85 1.44 -19.36
C THR A 169 25.11 1.89 -20.80
N SER A 170 24.99 1.01 -21.79
CA SER A 170 25.04 1.38 -23.21
C SER A 170 23.86 2.27 -23.60
N ILE A 171 22.65 1.97 -23.12
CA ILE A 171 21.47 2.82 -23.31
C ILE A 171 21.69 4.19 -22.65
N LEU A 172 22.18 4.24 -21.41
CA LEU A 172 22.47 5.50 -20.72
C LEU A 172 23.49 6.36 -21.48
N LYS A 173 24.61 5.76 -21.90
CA LYS A 173 25.66 6.42 -22.70
C LYS A 173 25.12 6.96 -24.03
N LYS A 174 24.31 6.16 -24.73
CA LYS A 174 23.67 6.55 -26.01
C LYS A 174 22.87 7.84 -25.87
N HIS A 175 22.21 8.04 -24.74
CA HIS A 175 21.35 9.20 -24.46
C HIS A 175 22.04 10.29 -23.63
N GLY A 176 23.36 10.20 -23.41
CA GLY A 176 24.13 11.20 -22.66
C GLY A 176 23.76 11.26 -21.18
N VAL A 177 23.21 10.18 -20.62
CA VAL A 177 22.92 10.06 -19.19
C VAL A 177 24.16 9.50 -18.48
N ASP A 178 24.68 10.26 -17.53
CA ASP A 178 25.82 9.82 -16.72
C ASP A 178 25.38 8.73 -15.74
N TYR A 179 26.29 7.79 -15.47
CA TYR A 179 26.10 6.82 -14.40
C TYR A 179 27.36 6.64 -13.55
N ARG A 180 27.18 6.16 -12.31
CA ARG A 180 28.25 5.88 -11.35
C ARG A 180 27.98 4.59 -10.59
N LEU A 181 29.04 3.94 -10.14
CA LEU A 181 28.96 2.73 -9.32
C LEU A 181 29.09 3.08 -7.84
N LEU A 182 28.18 2.53 -7.04
CA LEU A 182 28.17 2.64 -5.59
C LEU A 182 29.20 1.69 -4.98
N LYS A 183 29.92 2.18 -3.97
CA LYS A 183 30.84 1.41 -3.13
C LYS A 183 30.19 1.02 -1.81
N GLY A 184 30.70 -0.05 -1.18
CA GLY A 184 30.23 -0.50 0.14
C GLY A 184 28.87 -1.20 0.12
N THR A 185 28.37 -1.54 -1.06
CA THR A 185 27.10 -2.23 -1.26
C THR A 185 27.24 -3.72 -0.98
N LYS A 186 26.22 -4.32 -0.40
CA LYS A 186 26.11 -5.77 -0.20
C LYS A 186 25.03 -6.42 -1.07
N ASP A 187 24.25 -5.60 -1.77
CA ASP A 187 23.19 -6.04 -2.67
C ASP A 187 23.07 -5.12 -3.90
N ILE A 188 22.38 -5.58 -4.94
CA ILE A 188 22.12 -4.86 -6.19
C ILE A 188 20.96 -3.85 -6.09
N TRP A 189 20.08 -4.00 -5.09
CA TRP A 189 18.86 -3.20 -4.90
C TRP A 189 19.12 -1.79 -4.33
N CYS A 190 19.90 -0.98 -5.04
CA CYS A 190 20.29 0.34 -4.53
C CYS A 190 19.13 1.33 -4.36
N ARG A 191 17.99 1.09 -4.99
CA ARG A 191 16.75 1.84 -4.72
C ARG A 191 16.37 1.80 -3.25
N ASP A 192 16.57 0.67 -2.59
CA ASP A 192 16.02 0.41 -1.27
C ASP A 192 16.86 1.05 -0.17
N TYR A 193 18.18 0.95 -0.27
CA TYR A 193 19.11 1.39 0.77
C TYR A 193 19.68 2.80 0.55
N MET A 194 19.57 3.40 -0.64
CA MET A 194 20.07 4.75 -0.88
C MET A 194 19.10 5.84 -0.36
N PRO A 195 19.59 7.02 0.04
CA PRO A 195 18.74 8.08 0.58
C PRO A 195 17.69 8.57 -0.41
N ILE A 196 16.54 9.01 0.08
CA ILE A 196 15.51 9.65 -0.73
C ILE A 196 15.87 11.13 -0.94
N GLN A 197 15.99 11.55 -2.19
CA GLN A 197 16.18 12.96 -2.52
C GLN A 197 14.82 13.66 -2.67
N ILE A 198 14.47 14.47 -1.69
CA ILE A 198 13.20 15.22 -1.69
C ILE A 198 13.26 16.44 -2.62
N GLU A 199 12.14 17.14 -2.79
CA GLU A 199 12.02 18.23 -3.77
C GLU A 199 13.01 19.38 -3.51
N SER A 200 13.24 19.73 -2.23
CA SER A 200 14.25 20.73 -1.83
C SER A 200 15.70 20.31 -2.09
N GLY A 201 15.95 19.08 -2.51
CA GLY A 201 17.27 18.53 -2.79
C GLY A 201 17.95 17.89 -1.58
N LYS A 202 17.35 17.98 -0.38
CA LYS A 202 17.85 17.27 0.82
C LYS A 202 17.79 15.76 0.58
N LEU A 203 18.76 15.05 1.16
CA LEU A 203 18.80 13.60 1.18
C LEU A 203 18.30 13.12 2.54
N ILE A 204 17.26 12.27 2.55
CA ILE A 204 16.70 11.66 3.75
C ILE A 204 17.02 10.18 3.73
N GLN A 205 17.81 9.70 4.70
CA GLN A 205 18.11 8.29 4.87
C GLN A 205 17.26 7.73 6.00
N PHE A 206 16.32 6.85 5.65
CA PHE A 206 15.54 6.11 6.62
C PHE A 206 16.33 4.93 7.21
N ARG A 207 15.87 4.41 8.34
CA ARG A 207 16.36 3.14 8.90
C ARG A 207 16.01 2.05 7.89
N TYR A 208 17.01 1.32 7.42
CA TYR A 208 16.83 0.23 6.46
C TYR A 208 16.81 -1.10 7.20
N GLU A 209 15.63 -1.51 7.66
CA GLU A 209 15.39 -2.79 8.34
C GLU A 209 14.09 -3.44 7.83
N PRO A 210 13.98 -3.68 6.50
CA PRO A 210 12.77 -4.21 5.90
C PRO A 210 12.41 -5.57 6.48
N SER A 211 11.11 -5.83 6.60
CA SER A 211 10.57 -7.08 7.13
C SER A 211 10.94 -8.29 6.26
N TYR A 212 11.05 -8.12 4.95
CA TYR A 212 11.39 -9.19 4.01
C TYR A 212 12.84 -9.69 4.12
N LEU A 213 13.74 -8.95 4.77
CA LEU A 213 15.11 -9.43 5.05
C LEU A 213 15.23 -10.11 6.43
N LYS A 214 14.16 -10.22 7.22
CA LYS A 214 14.23 -10.78 8.59
C LYS A 214 14.03 -12.29 8.62
N GLY A 215 14.72 -12.97 9.53
CA GLY A 215 14.47 -14.39 9.83
C GLY A 215 15.21 -15.38 8.93
N ASN A 216 15.97 -14.89 7.95
CA ASN A 216 16.95 -15.66 7.18
C ASN A 216 18.31 -14.96 7.31
N LYS A 217 19.31 -15.68 7.83
CA LYS A 217 20.64 -15.10 8.07
C LYS A 217 21.34 -14.62 6.78
N GLU A 218 21.15 -15.31 5.66
CA GLU A 218 21.75 -14.93 4.38
C GLU A 218 21.17 -13.59 3.90
N TRP A 219 19.86 -13.39 4.05
CA TRP A 219 19.17 -12.14 3.68
C TRP A 219 19.48 -10.99 4.66
N GLU A 220 19.63 -11.30 5.95
CA GLU A 220 20.09 -10.31 6.93
C GLU A 220 21.52 -9.85 6.63
N ASP A 221 22.39 -10.78 6.22
CA ASP A 221 23.79 -10.52 5.91
C ASP A 221 23.97 -9.75 4.57
N SER A 222 23.04 -9.89 3.61
CA SER A 222 23.00 -9.13 2.34
C SER A 222 22.58 -7.67 2.52
N ARG A 223 22.00 -7.31 3.67
CA ARG A 223 21.56 -5.95 3.95
C ARG A 223 22.73 -4.96 3.98
N SER A 224 22.74 -4.02 3.04
CA SER A 224 23.74 -2.95 2.97
C SER A 224 23.68 -2.04 4.20
N ASP A 225 24.85 -1.63 4.72
CA ASP A 225 24.92 -0.60 5.77
C ASP A 225 24.79 0.78 5.13
N VAL A 226 23.62 1.41 5.33
CA VAL A 226 23.29 2.71 4.73
C VAL A 226 24.26 3.82 5.12
N ARG A 227 24.85 3.78 6.33
CA ARG A 227 25.82 4.79 6.77
C ARG A 227 27.14 4.62 6.04
N GLU A 228 27.61 3.40 5.93
CA GLU A 228 28.86 3.08 5.23
C GLU A 228 28.74 3.34 3.73
N VAL A 229 27.63 2.94 3.10
CA VAL A 229 27.35 3.23 1.70
C VAL A 229 27.32 4.74 1.46
N CYS A 230 26.61 5.53 2.28
CA CYS A 230 26.59 6.99 2.11
C CYS A 230 28.00 7.59 2.26
N ARG A 231 28.75 7.20 3.30
CA ARG A 231 30.11 7.69 3.58
C ARG A 231 31.07 7.41 2.43
N LEU A 232 31.11 6.18 1.91
CA LEU A 232 32.02 5.78 0.84
C LEU A 232 31.71 6.44 -0.51
N ASN A 233 30.47 6.90 -0.71
CA ASN A 233 30.02 7.53 -1.93
C ASN A 233 29.87 9.06 -1.81
N GLY A 234 30.22 9.65 -0.66
CA GLY A 234 30.23 11.09 -0.44
C GLY A 234 28.85 11.72 -0.25
N PHE A 235 27.88 10.97 0.26
CA PHE A 235 26.55 11.47 0.60
C PHE A 235 26.43 11.75 2.09
N GLU A 236 25.85 12.91 2.42
CA GLU A 236 25.61 13.34 3.80
C GLU A 236 24.09 13.54 4.02
N PRO A 237 23.32 12.46 4.17
CA PRO A 237 21.87 12.56 4.37
C PRO A 237 21.51 12.93 5.81
N VAL A 238 20.29 13.44 5.98
CA VAL A 238 19.61 13.50 7.27
C VAL A 238 19.09 12.10 7.59
N PHE A 239 19.53 11.53 8.71
CA PHE A 239 19.10 10.20 9.14
C PHE A 239 17.79 10.29 9.93
N SER A 240 16.81 9.46 9.55
CA SER A 240 15.56 9.27 10.26
C SER A 240 15.54 7.94 11.01
N ASN A 241 14.82 7.92 12.13
CA ASN A 241 14.54 6.68 12.85
C ASN A 241 13.38 5.89 12.25
N ILE A 242 12.55 6.48 11.37
CA ILE A 242 11.48 5.73 10.70
C ILE A 242 12.11 4.63 9.84
N ASN A 243 11.58 3.40 9.96
CA ASN A 243 11.93 2.26 9.14
C ASN A 243 11.17 2.31 7.82
N LEU A 244 11.89 2.49 6.72
CA LEU A 244 11.34 2.61 5.38
C LEU A 244 12.47 2.42 4.37
N ASP A 245 12.21 1.68 3.30
CA ASP A 245 13.12 1.55 2.17
C ASP A 245 12.62 2.36 0.97
N GLY A 246 13.55 2.68 0.07
CA GLY A 246 13.26 3.58 -1.03
C GLY A 246 12.40 3.01 -2.15
N GLY A 247 12.31 1.68 -2.30
CA GLY A 247 11.36 1.05 -3.23
C GLY A 247 9.90 1.32 -2.82
N ASN A 248 9.67 1.54 -1.52
CA ASN A 248 8.36 1.89 -1.00
C ASN A 248 8.08 3.41 -0.93
N VAL A 249 8.90 4.26 -1.55
CA VAL A 249 8.69 5.72 -1.56
C VAL A 249 8.69 6.25 -3.00
N LEU A 250 7.54 6.76 -3.43
CA LEU A 250 7.39 7.45 -4.72
C LEU A 250 7.13 8.93 -4.45
N LEU A 251 7.93 9.82 -5.04
CA LEU A 251 7.78 11.27 -4.87
C LEU A 251 7.38 11.95 -6.19
N CYS A 252 6.46 12.91 -6.11
CA CYS A 252 6.13 13.79 -7.22
C CYS A 252 5.51 15.09 -6.70
N SER A 253 6.16 16.23 -6.94
CA SER A 253 5.62 17.59 -6.72
C SER A 253 4.87 17.76 -5.39
N GLY A 254 5.57 17.65 -4.26
CA GLY A 254 4.95 17.77 -2.94
C GLY A 254 3.98 16.65 -2.54
N ARG A 255 3.95 15.53 -3.28
CA ARG A 255 3.22 14.30 -2.90
C ARG A 255 4.16 13.11 -2.78
N ALA A 256 3.84 12.22 -1.84
CA ALA A 256 4.54 10.97 -1.62
C ALA A 256 3.54 9.80 -1.59
N ILE A 257 3.80 8.71 -2.30
CA ILE A 257 3.05 7.46 -2.15
C ILE A 257 3.92 6.45 -1.40
N VAL A 258 3.33 5.83 -0.38
CA VAL A 258 3.94 4.77 0.43
C VAL A 258 2.90 3.69 0.71
N SER A 259 3.30 2.41 0.77
CA SER A 259 2.37 1.34 1.12
C SER A 259 2.08 1.27 2.62
N ASP A 260 0.93 0.71 2.98
CA ASP A 260 0.51 0.50 4.38
C ASP A 260 1.42 -0.47 5.17
N ARG A 261 2.39 -1.12 4.50
CA ARG A 261 3.47 -1.91 5.13
C ARG A 261 4.23 -1.11 6.18
N ILE A 262 4.39 0.21 5.97
CA ILE A 262 5.10 1.11 6.90
C ILE A 262 4.57 1.00 8.33
N PHE A 263 3.27 0.74 8.52
CA PHE A 263 2.67 0.63 9.86
C PHE A 263 3.10 -0.64 10.61
N THR A 264 3.39 -1.73 9.89
CA THR A 264 3.84 -2.98 10.50
C THR A 264 5.34 -2.97 10.80
N GLU A 265 6.10 -2.18 10.05
CA GLU A 265 7.55 -2.06 10.17
C GLU A 265 8.02 -1.00 11.16
N ASN A 266 7.08 -0.20 11.68
CA ASN A 266 7.29 0.84 12.69
C ASN A 266 6.39 0.62 13.92
N PRO A 267 6.46 -0.54 14.60
CA PRO A 267 5.59 -0.86 15.74
C PRO A 267 5.79 0.05 16.95
N GLU A 268 6.90 0.81 17.00
CA GLU A 268 7.14 1.84 18.01
C GLU A 268 6.18 3.03 17.90
N TYR A 269 5.58 3.25 16.72
CA TYR A 269 4.54 4.24 16.51
C TYR A 269 3.16 3.67 16.85
N THR A 270 2.71 3.91 18.08
CA THR A 270 1.36 3.48 18.51
C THR A 270 0.24 4.29 17.85
N ASP A 271 0.55 5.49 17.36
CA ASP A 271 -0.34 6.36 16.61
C ASP A 271 0.11 6.42 15.14
N LYS A 272 -0.73 5.88 14.24
CA LYS A 272 -0.45 5.84 12.81
C LYS A 272 -0.47 7.24 12.18
N ASP A 273 -1.32 8.14 12.67
CA ASP A 273 -1.44 9.49 12.11
C ASP A 273 -0.19 10.31 12.44
N GLN A 274 0.40 10.08 13.62
CA GLN A 274 1.68 10.68 13.98
C GLN A 274 2.83 10.17 13.09
N LEU A 275 2.86 8.87 12.77
CA LEU A 275 3.85 8.32 11.82
C LEU A 275 3.74 8.96 10.44
N VAL A 276 2.51 9.07 9.92
CA VAL A 276 2.25 9.70 8.62
C VAL A 276 2.64 11.19 8.65
N LYS A 277 2.37 11.89 9.75
CA LYS A 277 2.76 13.29 9.93
C LYS A 277 4.28 13.46 9.96
N ASP A 278 5.00 12.67 10.77
CA ASP A 278 6.47 12.72 10.84
C ASP A 278 7.10 12.42 9.47
N LEU A 279 6.54 11.44 8.76
CA LEU A 279 6.98 11.11 7.41
C LEU A 279 6.72 12.26 6.43
N SER A 280 5.55 12.91 6.52
CA SER A 280 5.20 14.06 5.69
C SER A 280 6.15 15.24 5.92
N GLU A 281 6.53 15.50 7.17
CA GLU A 281 7.49 16.54 7.53
C GLU A 281 8.90 16.24 6.99
N LEU A 282 9.35 14.98 7.08
CA LEU A 282 10.65 14.55 6.54
C LEU A 282 10.71 14.60 5.02
N LEU A 283 9.64 14.17 4.34
CA LEU A 283 9.56 14.14 2.88
C LEU A 283 9.20 15.50 2.27
N GLU A 284 8.79 16.47 3.08
CA GLU A 284 8.25 17.76 2.65
C GLU A 284 7.08 17.58 1.65
N ALA A 285 6.23 16.58 1.90
CA ALA A 285 5.20 16.13 0.96
C ALA A 285 3.93 15.60 1.64
N GLU A 286 2.77 15.73 0.98
CA GLU A 286 1.52 15.03 1.34
C GLU A 286 1.70 13.52 1.16
N VAL A 287 1.64 12.77 2.25
CA VAL A 287 1.78 11.32 2.25
C VAL A 287 0.44 10.65 1.93
N ILE A 288 0.45 9.82 0.91
CA ILE A 288 -0.65 9.03 0.37
C ILE A 288 -0.36 7.56 0.66
N ILE A 289 -1.20 6.94 1.48
CA ILE A 289 -1.04 5.53 1.83
C ILE A 289 -1.85 4.64 0.89
N ILE A 290 -1.19 3.71 0.21
CA ILE A 290 -1.81 2.69 -0.65
C ILE A 290 -1.77 1.31 0.01
N PRO A 291 -2.70 0.39 -0.33
CA PRO A 291 -2.60 -0.99 0.15
C PRO A 291 -1.36 -1.68 -0.44
N ALA A 292 -0.58 -2.37 0.40
CA ALA A 292 0.40 -3.33 -0.08
C ALA A 292 -0.30 -4.56 -0.70
N GLN A 293 0.36 -5.22 -1.64
CA GLN A 293 -0.09 -6.51 -2.15
C GLN A 293 0.36 -7.63 -1.20
N ASN A 294 -0.58 -8.41 -0.67
CA ASN A 294 -0.30 -9.50 0.28
C ASN A 294 0.59 -10.62 -0.31
N SER A 295 0.65 -10.74 -1.63
CA SER A 295 1.47 -11.73 -2.34
C SER A 295 2.86 -11.21 -2.71
N ASP A 296 3.07 -9.89 -2.65
CA ASP A 296 4.37 -9.29 -2.88
C ASP A 296 5.15 -9.34 -1.57
N MET A 297 6.29 -10.06 -1.59
CA MET A 297 7.14 -10.19 -0.41
C MET A 297 7.68 -8.83 0.06
N THR A 298 7.89 -7.90 -0.88
CA THR A 298 8.40 -6.57 -0.59
C THR A 298 7.25 -5.67 -0.13
N GLY A 299 6.10 -5.68 -0.80
CA GLY A 299 5.02 -4.72 -0.58
C GLY A 299 5.41 -3.30 -1.01
N HIS A 300 6.32 -3.17 -1.97
CA HIS A 300 6.81 -1.88 -2.46
C HIS A 300 5.81 -1.18 -3.36
N ALA A 301 5.68 0.13 -3.16
CA ALA A 301 4.88 0.98 -4.03
C ALA A 301 5.35 0.96 -5.50
N ASP A 302 6.66 0.87 -5.74
CA ASP A 302 7.25 0.91 -7.09
C ASP A 302 7.04 -0.34 -7.95
N GLY A 303 6.56 -1.44 -7.35
CA GLY A 303 6.05 -2.63 -8.04
C GLY A 303 4.57 -2.54 -8.42
N MET A 304 3.86 -1.52 -7.93
CA MET A 304 2.40 -1.40 -8.05
C MET A 304 1.98 -0.17 -8.86
N VAL A 305 2.57 0.99 -8.57
CA VAL A 305 2.19 2.29 -9.15
C VAL A 305 3.40 3.20 -9.34
N ARG A 306 3.24 4.23 -10.18
CA ARG A 306 4.21 5.33 -10.39
C ARG A 306 3.45 6.63 -10.64
N PHE A 307 4.02 7.76 -10.23
CA PHE A 307 3.51 9.06 -10.67
C PHE A 307 3.81 9.28 -12.15
N ILE A 308 2.83 9.80 -12.89
CA ILE A 308 3.02 10.45 -14.20
C ILE A 308 3.22 11.95 -13.97
N ASP A 309 2.36 12.53 -13.13
CA ASP A 309 2.38 13.92 -12.70
C ASP A 309 1.71 14.04 -11.32
N HIS A 310 1.54 15.26 -10.81
CA HIS A 310 0.97 15.55 -9.49
C HIS A 310 -0.41 14.90 -9.25
N ASP A 311 -1.24 14.80 -10.29
CA ASP A 311 -2.65 14.37 -10.19
C ASP A 311 -2.92 13.04 -10.89
N THR A 312 -1.90 12.43 -11.48
CA THR A 312 -2.05 11.22 -12.31
C THR A 312 -1.00 10.20 -11.93
N ILE A 313 -1.46 9.01 -11.58
CA ILE A 313 -0.60 7.84 -11.42
C ILE A 313 -0.88 6.82 -12.52
N LEU A 314 0.14 6.05 -12.88
CA LEU A 314 -0.01 4.80 -13.61
C LEU A 314 0.20 3.63 -12.66
N GLY A 315 -0.30 2.47 -13.01
CA GLY A 315 0.03 1.24 -12.30
C GLY A 315 -0.54 0.01 -12.99
N ASN A 316 -0.36 -1.14 -12.36
CA ASN A 316 -0.84 -2.42 -12.87
C ASN A 316 -2.34 -2.38 -13.20
N ASN A 317 -2.72 -2.94 -14.34
CA ASN A 317 -4.11 -2.98 -14.80
C ASN A 317 -5.06 -3.55 -13.74
N ARG A 318 -5.94 -2.70 -13.21
CA ARG A 318 -6.81 -3.06 -12.08
C ARG A 318 -7.75 -4.23 -12.38
N SER A 319 -8.05 -4.52 -13.66
CA SER A 319 -8.87 -5.69 -14.03
C SER A 319 -8.18 -7.02 -13.79
N ASP A 320 -6.86 -7.03 -13.83
CA ASP A 320 -6.02 -8.22 -13.72
C ASP A 320 -5.46 -8.36 -12.28
N GLU A 321 -5.70 -7.36 -11.43
CA GLU A 321 -5.25 -7.26 -10.05
C GLU A 321 -6.21 -7.92 -9.04
N TYR A 322 -5.72 -8.11 -7.80
CA TYR A 322 -6.57 -8.60 -6.73
C TYR A 322 -7.69 -7.62 -6.39
N LYS A 323 -8.93 -8.11 -6.24
CA LYS A 323 -10.10 -7.27 -5.92
C LYS A 323 -9.92 -6.41 -4.67
N TYR A 324 -9.25 -6.90 -3.63
CA TYR A 324 -9.02 -6.11 -2.41
C TYR A 324 -8.09 -4.92 -2.69
N TRP A 325 -7.05 -5.15 -3.50
CA TRP A 325 -6.08 -4.14 -3.87
C TRP A 325 -6.72 -3.11 -4.81
N ALA A 326 -7.41 -3.57 -5.87
CA ALA A 326 -8.13 -2.71 -6.82
C ALA A 326 -9.16 -1.81 -6.13
N ASN A 327 -9.92 -2.34 -5.17
CA ASN A 327 -10.87 -1.54 -4.38
C ASN A 327 -10.15 -0.55 -3.43
N GLY A 328 -9.02 -0.96 -2.87
CA GLY A 328 -8.21 -0.13 -1.98
C GLY A 328 -7.59 1.05 -2.73
N ILE A 329 -6.95 0.82 -3.87
CA ILE A 329 -6.41 1.89 -4.70
C ILE A 329 -7.54 2.81 -5.21
N GLU A 330 -8.68 2.28 -5.64
CA GLU A 330 -9.83 3.09 -6.07
C GLU A 330 -10.36 4.04 -4.98
N LYS A 331 -10.28 3.64 -3.71
CA LYS A 331 -10.58 4.54 -2.60
C LYS A 331 -9.53 5.65 -2.49
N VAL A 332 -8.24 5.30 -2.53
CA VAL A 332 -7.15 6.28 -2.49
C VAL A 332 -7.27 7.30 -3.63
N LEU A 333 -7.62 6.85 -4.84
CA LEU A 333 -7.83 7.73 -5.99
C LEU A 333 -8.91 8.77 -5.73
N LYS A 334 -10.01 8.39 -5.07
CA LYS A 334 -11.10 9.31 -4.71
C LYS A 334 -10.70 10.26 -3.60
N ASP A 335 -10.06 9.74 -2.54
CA ASP A 335 -9.70 10.51 -1.36
C ASP A 335 -8.67 11.61 -1.69
N TYR A 336 -7.75 11.35 -2.63
CA TYR A 336 -6.69 12.28 -3.03
C TYR A 336 -6.90 12.95 -4.39
N ASN A 337 -8.05 12.70 -5.04
CA ASN A 337 -8.41 13.21 -6.37
C ASN A 337 -7.34 12.88 -7.44
N LEU A 338 -6.85 11.63 -7.43
CA LEU A 338 -5.88 11.12 -8.40
C LEU A 338 -6.58 10.42 -9.57
N LYS A 339 -6.04 10.61 -10.76
CA LYS A 339 -6.35 9.82 -11.96
C LYS A 339 -5.46 8.59 -12.00
N TYR A 340 -5.98 7.51 -12.59
CA TYR A 340 -5.24 6.25 -12.74
C TYR A 340 -5.19 5.82 -14.19
N VAL A 341 -4.00 5.46 -14.66
CA VAL A 341 -3.76 4.86 -15.97
C VAL A 341 -3.37 3.41 -15.79
N ASP A 342 -4.25 2.51 -16.24
CA ASP A 342 -4.01 1.07 -16.23
C ASP A 342 -2.90 0.71 -17.25
N VAL A 343 -1.87 0.02 -16.77
CA VAL A 343 -0.71 -0.46 -17.54
C VAL A 343 -0.73 -1.99 -17.61
N PRO A 344 -0.46 -2.59 -18.78
CA PRO A 344 -0.36 -4.04 -18.90
C PRO A 344 0.69 -4.62 -17.94
N PHE A 345 0.38 -5.76 -17.32
CA PHE A 345 1.32 -6.55 -16.54
C PHE A 345 0.93 -8.04 -16.62
N PHE A 346 1.83 -8.92 -16.18
CA PHE A 346 1.66 -10.37 -16.35
C PHE A 346 2.25 -11.15 -15.16
N TYR A 347 1.47 -12.08 -14.59
CA TYR A 347 1.93 -13.03 -13.53
C TYR A 347 2.02 -14.49 -14.01
N GLY A 348 1.91 -14.75 -15.31
CA GLY A 348 1.84 -16.12 -15.81
C GLY A 348 3.19 -16.85 -15.86
N TYR A 349 4.31 -16.13 -15.67
CA TYR A 349 5.63 -16.74 -15.62
C TYR A 349 5.81 -17.53 -14.32
N LYS A 350 6.30 -18.77 -14.44
CA LYS A 350 6.55 -19.65 -13.30
C LYS A 350 7.90 -20.34 -13.46
N ASP A 351 8.81 -20.08 -12.54
CA ASP A 351 10.04 -20.86 -12.36
C ASP A 351 10.14 -21.24 -10.88
N SER A 352 10.18 -22.54 -10.58
CA SER A 352 10.27 -23.04 -9.21
C SER A 352 11.56 -22.69 -8.50
N ARG A 353 12.62 -22.33 -9.25
CA ARG A 353 13.91 -21.86 -8.70
C ARG A 353 13.87 -20.38 -8.33
N HIS A 354 12.94 -19.63 -8.93
CA HIS A 354 12.78 -18.20 -8.77
C HIS A 354 11.32 -17.87 -8.41
N PRO A 355 10.84 -18.31 -7.23
CA PRO A 355 9.43 -18.16 -6.85
C PRO A 355 9.00 -16.70 -6.68
N ASP A 356 9.94 -15.82 -6.33
CA ASP A 356 9.71 -14.40 -6.03
C ASP A 356 10.09 -13.45 -7.19
N GLN A 357 10.22 -14.00 -8.41
CA GLN A 357 10.58 -13.27 -9.63
C GLN A 357 9.63 -12.09 -9.95
N ALA A 358 10.16 -11.07 -10.66
CA ALA A 358 9.46 -9.84 -11.06
C ALA A 358 9.22 -9.71 -12.60
N ILE A 359 9.32 -10.80 -13.35
CA ILE A 359 8.93 -10.90 -14.76
C ILE A 359 7.44 -10.53 -14.93
N GLY A 360 7.22 -9.56 -15.81
CA GLY A 360 5.89 -9.01 -16.12
C GLY A 360 5.53 -7.73 -15.38
N VAL A 361 6.40 -7.20 -14.51
CA VAL A 361 6.19 -5.94 -13.76
C VAL A 361 6.73 -4.74 -14.56
N TYR A 362 6.00 -4.28 -15.58
CA TYR A 362 6.44 -3.18 -16.45
C TYR A 362 6.48 -1.81 -15.77
N VAL A 363 5.75 -1.64 -14.66
CA VAL A 363 5.73 -0.39 -13.89
C VAL A 363 7.06 -0.10 -13.18
N ASN A 364 7.93 -1.11 -13.05
CA ASN A 364 9.26 -0.98 -12.44
C ASN A 364 10.33 -0.55 -13.46
N TYR A 365 10.06 0.53 -14.20
CA TYR A 365 10.94 1.09 -15.22
C TYR A 365 11.90 2.14 -14.64
N LEU A 366 13.05 2.33 -15.30
CA LEU A 366 13.94 3.46 -15.01
C LEU A 366 13.43 4.71 -15.74
N GLU A 367 13.32 5.81 -15.02
CA GLU A 367 13.00 7.13 -15.55
C GLU A 367 14.11 8.09 -15.16
N VAL A 368 14.74 8.71 -16.17
CA VAL A 368 15.83 9.67 -15.96
C VAL A 368 15.83 10.68 -17.09
N SER A 369 15.75 11.96 -16.76
CA SER A 369 15.70 13.06 -17.71
C SER A 369 14.56 12.87 -18.72
N ASN A 370 14.87 12.91 -20.02
CA ASN A 370 13.89 12.65 -21.07
C ASN A 370 13.82 11.16 -21.51
N LEU A 371 14.45 10.25 -20.77
CA LEU A 371 14.56 8.83 -21.09
C LEU A 371 13.73 7.98 -20.12
N ILE A 372 13.00 7.03 -20.67
CA ILE A 372 12.47 5.87 -19.96
C ILE A 372 13.15 4.63 -20.54
N VAL A 373 13.72 3.80 -19.67
CA VAL A 373 14.14 2.43 -20.01
C VAL A 373 13.08 1.49 -19.46
N LEU A 374 12.27 0.96 -20.36
CA LEU A 374 11.16 0.05 -20.08
C LEU A 374 11.68 -1.40 -20.11
N PRO A 375 11.45 -2.21 -19.07
CA PRO A 375 11.79 -3.63 -19.16
C PRO A 375 10.89 -4.34 -20.17
N VAL A 376 11.47 -5.28 -20.90
CA VAL A 376 10.73 -6.29 -21.68
C VAL A 376 11.16 -7.67 -21.22
N PHE A 377 10.31 -8.67 -21.42
CA PHE A 377 10.51 -9.99 -20.83
C PHE A 377 10.63 -11.10 -21.86
N GLU A 378 10.06 -10.98 -23.07
CA GLU A 378 10.26 -11.92 -24.18
C GLU A 378 9.94 -13.39 -23.84
N VAL A 379 9.15 -13.62 -22.78
CA VAL A 379 8.67 -14.95 -22.36
C VAL A 379 7.30 -15.26 -22.96
N GLU A 380 6.90 -16.52 -23.00
CA GLU A 380 5.55 -16.89 -23.45
C GLU A 380 4.47 -16.18 -22.60
N GLY A 381 3.49 -15.58 -23.28
CA GLY A 381 2.39 -14.86 -22.63
C GLY A 381 2.75 -13.46 -22.12
N ASN A 382 3.95 -12.95 -22.40
CA ASN A 382 4.31 -11.58 -22.09
C ASN A 382 3.36 -10.56 -22.73
N LYS A 383 3.46 -9.31 -22.27
CA LYS A 383 2.68 -8.16 -22.72
C LYS A 383 3.60 -7.03 -23.21
N ASP A 384 4.79 -7.37 -23.70
CA ASP A 384 5.83 -6.40 -24.05
C ASP A 384 5.32 -5.40 -25.09
N ALA A 385 4.68 -5.88 -26.17
CA ALA A 385 4.14 -5.03 -27.22
C ALA A 385 3.03 -4.08 -26.70
N GLU A 386 2.17 -4.58 -25.81
CA GLU A 386 1.10 -3.81 -25.18
C GLU A 386 1.68 -2.74 -24.25
N ALA A 387 2.68 -3.09 -23.44
CA ALA A 387 3.37 -2.18 -22.53
C ALA A 387 4.10 -1.09 -23.33
N ILE A 388 4.86 -1.43 -24.36
CA ILE A 388 5.56 -0.45 -25.22
C ILE A 388 4.56 0.53 -25.84
N ALA A 389 3.43 0.04 -26.37
CA ALA A 389 2.40 0.90 -26.95
C ALA A 389 1.75 1.80 -25.89
N ALA A 390 1.48 1.28 -24.70
CA ALA A 390 0.93 2.04 -23.58
C ALA A 390 1.91 3.16 -23.15
N PHE A 391 3.19 2.85 -22.94
CA PHE A 391 4.19 3.82 -22.51
C PHE A 391 4.43 4.93 -23.53
N LYS A 392 4.45 4.62 -24.84
CA LYS A 392 4.54 5.65 -25.89
C LYS A 392 3.35 6.61 -25.89
N ARG A 393 2.15 6.12 -25.54
CA ARG A 393 0.94 6.93 -25.41
C ARG A 393 0.93 7.76 -24.13
N ILE A 394 1.37 7.17 -23.01
CA ILE A 394 1.41 7.84 -21.70
C ILE A 394 2.47 8.95 -21.69
N PHE A 395 3.64 8.69 -22.29
CA PHE A 395 4.79 9.60 -22.31
C PHE A 395 5.17 10.00 -23.74
N PRO A 396 4.31 10.76 -24.47
CA PRO A 396 4.54 11.07 -25.88
C PRO A 396 5.79 11.91 -26.14
N ASN A 397 6.29 12.60 -25.11
CA ASN A 397 7.46 13.49 -25.21
C ASN A 397 8.76 12.84 -24.72
N LYS A 398 8.70 11.65 -24.12
CA LYS A 398 9.88 10.92 -23.63
C LYS A 398 10.40 9.95 -24.66
N ILE A 399 11.72 9.74 -24.63
CA ILE A 399 12.38 8.68 -25.37
C ILE A 399 12.13 7.38 -24.61
N ILE A 400 11.57 6.37 -25.29
CA ILE A 400 11.34 5.04 -24.73
C ILE A 400 12.35 4.08 -25.35
N GLU A 401 13.27 3.58 -24.54
CA GLU A 401 14.14 2.44 -24.87
C GLU A 401 13.63 1.20 -24.15
N VAL A 402 13.85 0.03 -24.76
CA VAL A 402 13.48 -1.26 -24.17
C VAL A 402 14.72 -2.05 -23.81
N LEU A 403 14.64 -2.83 -22.74
CA LEU A 403 15.72 -3.68 -22.29
C LEU A 403 15.17 -5.00 -21.78
N ASN A 404 15.62 -6.12 -22.35
CA ASN A 404 15.40 -7.41 -21.72
C ASN A 404 16.22 -7.45 -20.43
N TYR A 405 15.52 -7.59 -19.30
CA TYR A 405 16.10 -7.51 -17.95
C TYR A 405 15.80 -8.77 -17.13
N ASN A 406 15.54 -9.90 -17.79
CA ASN A 406 15.09 -11.13 -17.16
C ASN A 406 16.06 -11.68 -16.13
N ASP A 407 17.37 -11.64 -16.40
CA ASP A 407 18.38 -12.23 -15.49
C ASP A 407 18.30 -11.59 -14.10
N VAL A 408 18.02 -10.28 -14.04
CA VAL A 408 17.83 -9.55 -12.78
C VAL A 408 16.40 -9.72 -12.27
N ALA A 409 15.39 -9.74 -13.15
CA ALA A 409 13.99 -9.95 -12.78
C ALA A 409 13.76 -11.30 -12.08
N LEU A 410 14.55 -12.32 -12.40
CA LEU A 410 14.52 -13.62 -11.72
C LEU A 410 14.95 -13.54 -10.24
N GLU A 411 15.68 -12.49 -9.84
CA GLU A 411 16.07 -12.24 -8.45
C GLU A 411 15.06 -11.37 -7.67
N GLY A 412 13.92 -11.01 -8.29
CA GLY A 412 12.78 -10.40 -7.60
C GLY A 412 12.66 -8.87 -7.71
N GLY A 413 13.40 -8.23 -8.61
CA GLY A 413 13.25 -6.80 -8.89
C GLY A 413 13.69 -6.43 -10.30
N VAL A 414 13.40 -5.21 -10.76
CA VAL A 414 13.64 -4.80 -12.16
C VAL A 414 14.49 -3.52 -12.23
N LEU A 415 14.21 -2.61 -13.16
CA LEU A 415 15.08 -1.47 -13.47
C LEU A 415 15.01 -0.40 -12.38
N ASN A 416 13.82 -0.13 -11.82
CA ASN A 416 13.74 0.86 -10.76
C ASN A 416 14.43 0.38 -9.47
N CYS A 417 14.33 -0.90 -9.15
CA CYS A 417 14.94 -1.49 -7.95
C CYS A 417 16.47 -1.44 -7.99
N THR A 418 17.07 -1.62 -9.17
CA THR A 418 18.53 -1.63 -9.37
C THR A 418 19.14 -0.26 -9.64
N THR A 419 18.35 0.81 -9.63
CA THR A 419 18.80 2.16 -9.97
C THR A 419 18.43 3.19 -8.92
N TRP A 420 19.35 4.14 -8.67
CA TRP A 420 19.09 5.31 -7.84
C TRP A 420 19.45 6.58 -8.61
N VAL A 421 18.46 7.44 -8.88
CA VAL A 421 18.67 8.68 -9.65
C VAL A 421 18.91 9.85 -8.70
N HIS A 422 20.04 10.52 -8.87
CA HIS A 422 20.41 11.70 -8.09
C HIS A 422 20.38 12.95 -8.96
N ARG A 423 19.60 13.95 -8.55
CA ARG A 423 19.54 15.27 -9.16
C ARG A 423 20.60 16.18 -8.55
N ILE A 424 21.47 16.73 -9.38
CA ILE A 424 22.42 17.77 -8.98
C ILE A 424 21.78 19.11 -9.29
N ASN A 425 21.35 19.83 -8.24
CA ASN A 425 20.89 21.20 -8.37
C ASN A 425 22.10 22.09 -8.67
N SER A 426 22.07 22.74 -9.84
CA SER A 426 23.08 23.70 -10.30
C SER A 426 22.87 25.09 -9.71
#